data_AF-A0A1Q3BIB0-F1
#
_entry.id   AF-A0A1Q3BIB0-F1
#
_cell.length_a   1.000
_cell.length_b   1.000
_cell.length_c   1.000
_cell.angle_alpha   90.00
_cell.angle_beta   90.00
_cell.angle_gamma   90.00
#
_symmetry.space_group_name_H-M   'P 1'
#
loop_
_entity.id
_entity.type
_entity.pdbx_description
1 polymer ?
#
loop_
_entity_poly.entity_id
_entity_poly.type
_entity_poly.pdbx_seq_one_letter_code
_entity_poly.pdbx_strand_id
1 'polypeptide(L)'
;VRNALALLRRSGSVHFQDVIMIDRAFLFGLTEEHDAHQDLRLDVDDMSYEELLALGDRIGNVSTGLSEEEILTHLRRRKYQSKAVPLVEPPEPCCVCQEDYADGEDLGKLDCGHDFHFNCIKQWLHQKNSCPICKMKGL
;
A
#
# COMPACT_ATOMS: atom_id res chain seq x y z
N VAL A 1 -21.01 23.49 -32.61
CA VAL A 1 -22.25 22.86 -33.13
C VAL A 1 -22.13 22.27 -34.55
N ARG A 2 -20.98 22.32 -35.26
CA ARG A 2 -20.88 21.68 -36.60
C ARG A 2 -19.52 21.05 -36.88
N ASN A 3 -19.10 20.06 -36.08
CA ASN A 3 -18.14 19.06 -36.59
C ASN A 3 -17.92 17.79 -35.74
N ALA A 4 -18.66 17.54 -34.66
CA ALA A 4 -18.53 16.29 -33.88
C ALA A 4 -19.59 15.21 -34.23
N LEU A 5 -20.59 15.56 -35.06
CA LEU A 5 -21.69 14.66 -35.45
C LEU A 5 -21.39 13.81 -36.70
N ALA A 6 -20.13 13.75 -37.14
CA ALA A 6 -19.76 12.99 -38.35
C ALA A 6 -19.24 11.57 -38.06
N LEU A 7 -18.97 11.20 -36.81
CA LEU A 7 -18.37 9.89 -36.48
C LEU A 7 -19.35 8.84 -35.94
N LEU A 8 -20.61 9.21 -35.64
CA LEU A 8 -21.63 8.28 -35.11
C LEU A 8 -22.50 7.63 -36.20
N ARG A 9 -22.14 7.75 -37.48
CA ARG A 9 -22.94 7.20 -38.60
C ARG A 9 -22.28 6.04 -39.35
N ARG A 10 -21.30 5.36 -38.76
CA ARG A 10 -20.81 4.08 -39.28
C ARG A 10 -20.83 3.03 -38.17
N SER A 11 -21.73 2.08 -38.36
CA SER A 11 -21.97 0.88 -37.56
C SER A 11 -20.72 0.29 -36.91
N GLY A 12 -20.74 0.18 -35.59
CA GLY A 12 -19.78 -0.57 -34.80
C GLY A 12 -20.21 -0.46 -33.35
N SER A 13 -20.77 -1.54 -32.82
CA SER A 13 -21.15 -1.70 -31.42
C SER A 13 -19.96 -1.37 -30.50
N VAL A 14 -20.00 -0.20 -29.87
CA VAL A 14 -19.06 0.16 -28.80
C VAL A 14 -19.44 -0.63 -27.56
N HIS A 15 -18.48 -1.40 -27.05
CA HIS A 15 -18.65 -2.31 -25.93
C HIS A 15 -18.95 -1.50 -24.65
N PHE A 16 -19.81 -2.01 -23.79
CA PHE A 16 -20.28 -1.35 -22.55
C PHE A 16 -19.14 -0.92 -21.60
N GLN A 17 -17.92 -1.42 -21.82
CA GLN A 17 -16.73 -1.09 -21.03
C GLN A 17 -15.97 0.16 -21.51
N ASP A 18 -16.32 0.75 -22.66
CA ASP A 18 -15.66 1.97 -23.17
C ASP A 18 -16.35 3.27 -22.71
N VAL A 19 -17.42 3.17 -21.92
CA VAL A 19 -18.19 4.33 -21.40
C VAL A 19 -17.71 4.79 -20.02
N ILE A 20 -16.71 4.11 -19.44
CA ILE A 20 -16.21 4.37 -18.07
C ILE A 20 -15.10 5.44 -18.05
N MET A 21 -15.08 6.29 -19.08
CA MET A 21 -14.20 7.46 -19.23
C MET A 21 -14.99 8.72 -19.60
N ILE A 22 -16.33 8.68 -19.55
CA ILE A 22 -17.17 9.86 -19.67
C ILE A 22 -17.64 10.21 -18.26
N ASP A 23 -17.22 11.37 -17.81
CA ASP A 23 -17.50 11.91 -16.49
C ASP A 23 -18.99 11.77 -16.15
N ARG A 24 -19.27 11.17 -14.98
CA ARG A 24 -20.60 10.98 -14.40
C ARG A 24 -21.36 12.31 -14.27
N ALA A 25 -20.66 13.44 -14.34
CA ALA A 25 -21.21 14.79 -14.46
C ALA A 25 -22.06 15.03 -15.74
N PHE A 26 -21.84 14.29 -16.83
CA PHE A 26 -22.49 14.58 -18.12
C PHE A 26 -23.90 13.97 -18.29
N LEU A 27 -24.28 12.97 -17.47
CA LEU A 27 -25.53 12.22 -17.64
C LEU A 27 -26.64 12.58 -16.64
N PHE A 28 -26.31 13.11 -15.47
CA PHE A 28 -27.27 13.44 -14.42
C PHE A 28 -26.98 14.82 -13.83
N GLY A 29 -27.33 15.87 -14.58
CA GLY A 29 -27.09 17.26 -14.17
C GLY A 29 -27.96 17.79 -13.02
N LEU A 30 -28.12 17.07 -11.88
CA LEU A 30 -28.76 17.59 -10.66
C LEU A 30 -28.38 16.81 -9.38
N THR A 31 -27.09 16.71 -9.04
CA THR A 31 -26.63 16.76 -7.64
C THR A 31 -25.21 17.29 -7.66
N GLU A 32 -25.02 18.56 -7.27
CA GLU A 32 -23.72 19.02 -6.80
C GLU A 32 -23.43 18.23 -5.52
N GLU A 33 -22.76 17.10 -5.65
CA GLU A 33 -22.05 16.52 -4.51
C GLU A 33 -20.80 17.37 -4.31
N HIS A 34 -21.01 18.57 -3.77
CA HIS A 34 -19.93 19.36 -3.19
C HIS A 34 -19.23 18.43 -2.19
N ASP A 35 -17.96 18.13 -2.45
CA ASP A 35 -17.11 17.51 -1.46
C ASP A 35 -17.03 18.49 -0.29
N ALA A 36 -17.87 18.26 0.73
CA ALA A 36 -17.98 19.13 1.91
C ALA A 36 -16.66 19.21 2.71
N HIS A 37 -15.65 18.44 2.30
CA HIS A 37 -14.32 18.41 2.89
C HIS A 37 -13.25 19.01 1.97
N GLN A 38 -13.63 19.63 0.84
CA GLN A 38 -12.67 20.26 -0.08
C GLN A 38 -11.77 21.28 0.64
N ASP A 39 -12.33 22.10 1.53
CA ASP A 39 -11.59 23.10 2.33
C ASP A 39 -10.65 22.49 3.38
N LEU A 40 -10.78 21.20 3.68
CA LEU A 40 -9.91 20.47 4.60
C LEU A 40 -8.76 19.76 3.88
N ARG A 41 -8.73 19.79 2.55
CA ARG A 41 -7.64 19.21 1.76
C ARG A 41 -6.48 20.18 1.72
N LEU A 42 -5.34 19.75 2.23
CA LEU A 42 -4.10 20.50 2.12
C LEU A 42 -3.54 20.31 0.70
N ASP A 43 -3.25 21.41 0.00
CA ASP A 43 -2.54 21.36 -1.28
C ASP A 43 -1.04 21.25 -1.02
N VAL A 44 -0.57 20.03 -0.81
CA VAL A 44 0.83 19.74 -0.45
C VAL A 44 1.80 20.13 -1.58
N ASP A 45 1.32 20.18 -2.82
CA ASP A 45 2.17 20.43 -4.00
C ASP A 45 2.53 21.92 -4.18
N ASP A 46 1.75 22.84 -3.58
CA ASP A 46 1.98 24.30 -3.63
C ASP A 46 2.41 24.91 -2.27
N MET A 47 2.78 24.09 -1.28
CA MET A 47 3.23 24.59 0.03
C MET A 47 4.68 25.08 0.00
N SER A 48 4.96 26.17 0.71
CA SER A 48 6.33 26.60 0.96
C SER A 48 7.07 25.66 1.91
N TYR A 49 8.41 25.66 1.84
CA TYR A 49 9.25 24.86 2.75
C TYR A 49 9.00 25.17 4.24
N GLU A 50 8.75 26.44 4.59
CA GLU A 50 8.46 26.85 5.97
C GLU A 50 7.12 26.28 6.45
N GLU A 51 6.10 26.26 5.59
CA GLU A 51 4.80 25.68 5.93
C GLU A 51 4.87 24.16 6.05
N LEU A 52 5.64 23.47 5.20
CA LEU A 52 5.87 22.02 5.32
C LEU A 52 6.61 21.67 6.63
N LEU A 53 7.57 22.49 7.07
CA LEU A 53 8.26 22.30 8.34
C LEU A 53 7.30 22.51 9.52
N ALA A 54 6.49 23.57 9.48
CA ALA A 54 5.48 23.85 10.50
C ALA A 54 4.42 22.73 10.59
N LEU A 55 4.06 22.12 9.45
CA LEU A 55 3.21 20.92 9.43
C LEU A 55 3.87 19.73 10.13
N GLY A 56 5.15 19.47 9.85
CA GLY A 56 5.93 18.42 10.49
C GLY A 56 6.00 18.58 12.01
N ASP A 57 6.25 19.80 12.49
CA ASP A 57 6.28 20.12 13.92
C ASP A 57 4.90 19.97 14.58
N ARG A 58 3.84 20.36 13.87
CA ARG A 58 2.46 20.27 14.38
C ARG A 58 1.94 18.83 14.45
N ILE A 59 2.29 18.00 13.48
CA ILE A 59 1.92 16.57 13.46
C ILE A 59 2.83 15.77 14.41
N GLY A 60 4.11 16.16 14.50
CA GLY A 60 5.13 15.49 15.30
C GLY A 60 5.51 14.11 14.77
N ASN A 61 6.32 13.39 15.57
CA ASN A 61 6.68 11.99 15.29
C ASN A 61 5.77 11.05 16.07
N VAL A 62 5.09 10.14 15.37
CA VAL A 62 4.24 9.11 16.00
C VAL A 62 4.97 7.77 15.97
N SER A 63 5.63 7.42 17.07
CA SER A 63 6.24 6.09 17.21
C SER A 63 5.17 5.06 17.56
N THR A 64 4.70 4.29 16.57
CA THR A 64 3.79 3.15 16.78
C THR A 64 4.53 1.81 16.82
N GLY A 65 5.84 1.85 17.09
CA GLY A 65 6.69 0.67 17.20
C GLY A 65 6.52 -0.07 18.53
N LEU A 66 7.14 -1.24 18.62
CA LEU A 66 7.19 -2.07 19.83
C LEU A 66 8.58 -2.02 20.47
N SER A 67 8.64 -2.32 21.77
CA SER A 67 9.92 -2.52 22.47
C SER A 67 10.60 -3.81 22.00
N GLU A 68 11.92 -3.90 22.21
CA GLU A 68 12.68 -5.09 21.81
C GLU A 68 12.17 -6.36 22.50
N GLU A 69 11.81 -6.22 23.77
CA GLU A 69 11.31 -7.30 24.61
C GLU A 69 9.99 -7.84 24.09
N GLU A 70 9.02 -6.96 23.79
CA GLU A 70 7.72 -7.34 23.21
C GLU A 70 7.86 -8.04 21.86
N ILE A 71 8.79 -7.57 21.02
CA ILE A 71 9.03 -8.21 19.72
C ILE A 71 9.60 -9.60 19.93
N LEU A 72 10.59 -9.77 20.81
CA LEU A 72 11.21 -11.08 21.02
C LEU A 72 10.27 -12.09 21.69
N THR A 73 9.33 -11.64 22.53
CA THR A 73 8.35 -12.52 23.19
C THR A 73 7.23 -12.96 22.26
N HIS A 74 6.76 -12.07 21.36
CA HIS A 74 5.58 -12.33 20.53
C HIS A 74 5.89 -12.72 19.08
N LEU A 75 7.05 -12.34 18.54
CA LEU A 75 7.41 -12.67 17.16
C LEU A 75 7.75 -14.17 17.02
N ARG A 76 6.99 -14.86 16.18
CA ARG A 76 7.18 -16.29 15.93
C ARG A 76 8.41 -16.51 15.04
N ARG A 77 9.40 -17.25 15.56
CA ARG A 77 10.61 -17.63 14.81
C ARG A 77 10.44 -19.01 14.18
N ARG A 78 10.82 -19.15 12.90
CA ARG A 78 10.89 -20.44 12.19
C ARG A 78 12.12 -20.49 11.30
N LYS A 79 12.59 -21.69 10.96
CA LYS A 79 13.71 -21.87 10.02
C LYS A 79 13.19 -22.00 8.59
N TYR A 80 13.84 -21.33 7.64
CA TYR A 80 13.59 -21.55 6.22
C TYR A 80 14.16 -22.90 5.77
N GLN A 81 13.40 -23.60 4.92
CA GLN A 81 13.78 -24.87 4.33
C GLN A 81 13.29 -24.89 2.88
N SER A 82 14.22 -24.86 1.94
CA SER A 82 13.98 -25.06 0.52
C SER A 82 13.54 -26.50 0.34
N LYS A 83 12.26 -26.70 -0.03
CA LYS A 83 11.80 -28.02 -0.43
C LYS A 83 12.29 -28.22 -1.86
N ALA A 84 13.14 -29.22 -2.07
CA ALA A 84 13.67 -29.61 -3.38
C ALA A 84 12.60 -30.23 -4.31
N VAL A 85 11.41 -29.61 -4.42
CA VAL A 85 10.33 -30.05 -5.30
C VAL A 85 10.33 -29.12 -6.52
N PRO A 86 10.75 -29.58 -7.71
CA PRO A 86 10.96 -28.73 -8.89
C PRO A 86 9.68 -28.18 -9.56
N LEU A 87 8.52 -28.27 -8.90
CA LEU A 87 7.21 -28.06 -9.51
C LEU A 87 6.45 -26.85 -8.98
N VAL A 88 7.01 -26.12 -8.00
CA VAL A 88 6.38 -24.94 -7.39
C VAL A 88 7.21 -23.70 -7.75
N GLU A 89 6.53 -22.60 -8.04
CA GLU A 89 7.17 -21.29 -8.28
C GLU A 89 8.17 -20.95 -7.17
N PRO A 90 9.26 -20.23 -7.51
CA PRO A 90 10.25 -19.84 -6.52
C PRO A 90 9.59 -19.07 -5.37
N PRO A 91 10.05 -19.26 -4.13
CA PRO A 91 9.56 -18.49 -2.99
C PRO A 91 9.74 -17.00 -3.25
N GLU A 92 8.77 -16.17 -2.85
CA GLU A 92 8.95 -14.72 -2.92
C GLU A 92 10.09 -14.28 -1.98
N PRO A 93 10.97 -13.35 -2.41
CA PRO A 93 12.04 -12.81 -1.58
C PRO A 93 11.49 -11.99 -0.40
N CYS A 94 12.34 -11.74 0.60
CA CYS A 94 12.00 -10.87 1.71
C CYS A 94 11.77 -9.44 1.21
N CYS A 95 10.55 -8.89 1.29
CA CYS A 95 10.28 -7.56 0.74
C CYS A 95 10.94 -6.38 1.49
N VAL A 96 11.56 -6.66 2.65
CA VAL A 96 12.27 -5.65 3.46
C VAL A 96 13.71 -5.45 2.95
N CYS A 97 14.46 -6.53 2.71
CA CYS A 97 15.83 -6.46 2.18
C CYS A 97 15.94 -6.78 0.69
N GLN A 98 14.87 -7.30 0.08
CA GLN A 98 14.80 -7.74 -1.32
C GLN A 98 15.71 -8.91 -1.66
N GLU A 99 16.12 -9.70 -0.66
CA GLU A 99 16.96 -10.88 -0.82
C GLU A 99 16.15 -12.18 -0.68
N ASP A 100 16.58 -13.22 -1.39
CA ASP A 100 16.03 -14.57 -1.29
C ASP A 100 16.35 -15.20 0.08
N TYR A 101 15.55 -16.20 0.46
CA TYR A 101 15.79 -16.97 1.67
C TYR A 101 16.77 -18.12 1.41
N ALA A 102 17.75 -18.25 2.31
CA ALA A 102 18.68 -19.38 2.31
C ALA A 102 18.29 -20.44 3.37
N ASP A 103 18.66 -21.69 3.10
CA ASP A 103 18.38 -22.81 4.00
C ASP A 103 18.98 -22.59 5.38
N GLY A 104 18.14 -22.77 6.41
CA GLY A 104 18.55 -22.58 7.81
C GLY A 104 18.53 -21.12 8.29
N GLU A 105 18.14 -20.16 7.45
CA GLU A 105 17.88 -18.79 7.91
C GLU A 105 16.69 -18.71 8.86
N ASP A 106 16.77 -17.77 9.80
CA ASP A 106 15.66 -17.49 10.72
C ASP A 106 14.67 -16.54 10.07
N LEU A 107 13.42 -16.99 10.00
CA LEU A 107 12.27 -16.21 9.57
C LEU A 107 11.44 -15.77 10.78
N GLY A 108 10.94 -14.55 10.71
CA GLY A 108 9.91 -14.02 11.60
C GLY A 108 8.56 -14.05 10.88
N LYS A 109 7.58 -14.73 11.50
CA LYS A 109 6.20 -14.81 11.00
C LYS A 109 5.29 -13.91 11.81
N LEU A 110 4.60 -13.00 11.12
CA LEU A 110 3.58 -12.13 11.73
C LEU A 110 2.25 -12.86 11.89
N ASP A 111 1.34 -12.31 12.70
CA ASP A 111 0.01 -12.90 12.92
C ASP A 111 -0.88 -12.89 11.66
N CYS A 112 -0.62 -11.96 10.74
CA CYS A 112 -1.25 -11.96 9.41
C CYS A 112 -0.76 -13.09 8.48
N GLY A 113 0.24 -13.86 8.88
CA GLY A 113 0.73 -15.02 8.15
C GLY A 113 1.92 -14.76 7.22
N HIS A 114 2.32 -13.50 7.01
CA HIS A 114 3.48 -13.14 6.19
C HIS A 114 4.80 -13.44 6.89
N ASP A 115 5.77 -13.93 6.12
CA ASP A 115 7.11 -14.29 6.55
C ASP A 115 8.15 -13.29 6.03
N PHE A 116 9.18 -13.03 6.85
CA PHE A 116 10.32 -12.16 6.55
C PHE A 116 11.56 -12.76 7.22
N HIS A 117 12.77 -12.30 6.87
CA HIS A 117 13.92 -12.58 7.73
C HIS A 117 13.67 -12.04 9.14
N PHE A 118 14.03 -12.82 10.15
CA PHE A 118 13.76 -12.50 11.56
C PHE A 118 14.33 -11.12 11.94
N ASN A 119 15.56 -10.82 11.51
CA ASN A 119 16.18 -9.54 11.78
C ASN A 119 15.48 -8.37 11.06
N CYS A 120 15.11 -8.57 9.79
CA CYS A 120 14.44 -7.55 8.98
C CYS A 120 13.10 -7.14 9.61
N ILE A 121 12.25 -8.11 9.96
CA ILE A 121 10.95 -7.78 10.56
C ILE A 121 11.07 -7.27 11.99
N LYS A 122 12.07 -7.73 12.76
CA LYS A 122 12.35 -7.17 14.09
C LYS A 122 12.66 -5.67 14.02
N GLN A 123 13.58 -5.27 13.14
CA GLN A 123 13.94 -3.85 12.94
C GLN A 123 12.76 -3.02 12.46
N TRP A 124 11.91 -3.59 11.62
CA TRP A 124 10.70 -2.91 11.15
C TRP A 124 9.69 -2.69 12.29
N LEU A 125 9.41 -3.71 13.10
CA LEU A 125 8.45 -3.64 14.20
C LEU A 125 8.89 -2.68 15.31
N HIS A 126 10.19 -2.45 15.47
CA HIS A 126 10.74 -1.40 16.33
C HIS A 126 10.30 0.01 15.93
N GLN A 127 10.10 0.24 14.64
CA GLN A 127 9.66 1.54 14.13
C GLN A 127 8.13 1.59 14.04
N LYS A 128 7.51 0.48 13.62
CA LYS A 128 6.06 0.43 13.35
C LYS A 128 5.50 -0.98 13.54
N ASN A 129 4.52 -1.15 14.43
CA ASN A 129 3.77 -2.40 14.59
C ASN A 129 2.76 -2.64 13.46
N SER A 130 3.24 -2.79 12.22
CA SER A 130 2.40 -3.11 11.06
C SER A 130 3.15 -4.00 10.07
N CYS A 131 2.44 -4.91 9.41
CA CYS A 131 3.01 -5.75 8.36
C CYS A 131 3.43 -4.90 7.14
N PRO A 132 4.67 -5.07 6.61
CA PRO A 132 5.11 -4.39 5.39
C PRO A 132 4.21 -4.64 4.17
N ILE A 133 3.60 -5.83 4.08
CA ILE A 133 2.80 -6.29 2.93
C ILE A 133 1.35 -5.80 3.05
N CYS A 134 0.62 -6.21 4.10
CA CYS A 134 -0.83 -5.96 4.20
C CYS A 134 -1.21 -4.81 5.14
N LYS A 135 -0.25 -4.17 5.81
CA LYS A 135 -0.45 -3.05 6.76
C LYS A 135 -1.30 -3.37 8.00
N MET A 136 -1.78 -4.60 8.17
CA MET A 136 -2.41 -5.06 9.41
C MET A 136 -1.41 -5.02 10.59
N LYS A 137 -1.93 -4.99 11.82
CA LYS A 137 -1.11 -5.05 13.04
C LYS A 137 -0.17 -6.27 12.99
N GLY A 138 1.11 -6.06 13.32
CA GLY A 138 2.15 -7.08 13.16
C GLY A 138 2.08 -8.18 14.23
N LEU A 139 2.05 -7.76 15.49
CA LEU A 139 1.95 -8.55 16.72
C LEU A 139 0.83 -8.01 17.64
#